data_AF-A4YKN8-F1
#
_entry.id   AF-A4YKN8-F1
#
_cell.length_a   1.000
_cell.length_b   1.000
_cell.length_c   1.000
_cell.angle_alpha   90.00
_cell.angle_beta   90.00
_cell.angle_gamma   90.00
#
_symmetry.space_group_name_H-M   'P 1'
#
loop_
_entity.id
_entity.type
_entity.pdbx_description
1 polymer ?
#
loop_
_entity_poly.entity_id
_entity_poly.type
_entity_poly.pdbx_seq_one_letter_code
_entity_poly.pdbx_strand_id
1 'polypeptide(L)'
;MTDQMADQQGDELVLDYDLDASPDKVWRALSIPALRDNWLPPGDLADAAPISSTPGEEVRYRMRDDAPPYLESIVTFQVVPKDDGGTRLRIIHGLPATMLLRRAPQAANSNARRLMRVA
;
A
#
# COMPACT_ATOMS: atom_id res chain seq x y z
N MET A 1 -22.76 9.82 -0.83
CA MET A 1 -22.42 9.04 0.38
C MET A 1 -21.68 7.82 -0.15
N THR A 2 -20.35 7.88 -0.20
CA THR A 2 -19.53 6.83 -0.84
C THR A 2 -19.45 5.65 0.12
N ASP A 3 -19.93 4.50 -0.33
CA ASP A 3 -19.93 3.25 0.43
C ASP A 3 -18.51 2.68 0.46
N GLN A 4 -17.87 2.71 1.63
CA GLN A 4 -16.50 2.21 1.83
C GLN A 4 -16.57 0.73 2.20
N MET A 5 -16.59 -0.17 1.21
CA MET A 5 -16.37 -1.59 1.45
C MET A 5 -14.86 -1.86 1.57
N ALA A 6 -14.35 -1.82 2.80
CA ALA A 6 -13.00 -2.30 3.11
C ALA A 6 -13.03 -3.82 3.25
N ASP A 7 -12.68 -4.55 2.18
CA ASP A 7 -12.51 -6.00 2.23
C ASP A 7 -11.09 -6.30 2.78
N GLN A 8 -11.01 -6.83 4.00
CA GLN A 8 -9.74 -7.19 4.62
C GLN A 8 -9.36 -8.63 4.25
N GLN A 9 -8.76 -8.83 3.07
CA GLN A 9 -8.18 -10.12 2.71
C GLN A 9 -6.82 -10.29 3.38
N GLY A 10 -6.85 -10.72 4.65
CA GLY A 10 -5.75 -11.38 5.38
C GLY A 10 -4.51 -10.57 5.74
N ASP A 11 -4.05 -9.66 4.88
CA ASP A 11 -2.88 -8.80 5.13
C ASP A 11 -2.85 -7.55 4.23
N GLU A 12 -3.89 -7.35 3.40
CA GLU A 12 -4.02 -6.23 2.49
C GLU A 12 -5.35 -5.49 2.72
N LEU A 13 -5.29 -4.17 2.83
CA LEU A 13 -6.46 -3.30 2.91
C LEU A 13 -6.67 -2.65 1.53
N VAL A 14 -7.80 -2.97 0.90
CA VAL A 14 -8.19 -2.40 -0.39
C VAL A 14 -9.26 -1.33 -0.17
N LEU A 15 -9.01 -0.13 -0.69
CA LEU A 15 -9.97 0.96 -0.75
C LEU A 15 -10.27 1.29 -2.21
N ASP A 16 -11.54 1.47 -2.53
CA ASP A 16 -11.99 1.65 -3.90
C ASP A 16 -12.84 2.93 -3.99
N TYR A 17 -12.45 3.83 -4.89
CA TYR A 17 -13.03 5.17 -5.02
C TYR A 17 -13.41 5.47 -6.47
N ASP A 18 -14.61 6.00 -6.67
CA ASP A 18 -15.03 6.61 -7.93
C ASP A 18 -14.70 8.10 -7.93
N LEU A 19 -14.01 8.55 -8.99
CA LEU A 19 -13.64 9.94 -9.22
C LEU A 19 -14.23 10.43 -10.54
N ASP A 20 -14.92 11.58 -10.53
CA ASP A 20 -15.40 12.30 -11.72
C ASP A 20 -14.27 13.06 -12.46
N ALA A 21 -13.08 12.48 -12.47
CA ALA A 21 -11.89 13.02 -13.12
C ALA A 21 -11.36 12.01 -14.13
N SER A 22 -10.83 12.50 -15.24
CA SER A 22 -10.18 11.66 -16.26
C SER A 22 -8.94 10.95 -15.68
N PRO A 23 -8.60 9.73 -16.16
CA PRO A 23 -7.49 8.94 -15.64
C PRO A 23 -6.16 9.68 -15.71
N ASP A 24 -5.91 10.46 -16.76
CA ASP A 24 -4.73 11.32 -16.89
C ASP A 24 -4.61 12.35 -15.76
N LYS A 25 -5.73 12.93 -15.33
CA LYS A 25 -5.74 13.94 -14.26
C LYS A 25 -5.41 13.28 -12.92
N VAL A 26 -6.01 12.12 -12.65
CA VAL A 26 -5.72 11.32 -11.44
C VAL A 26 -4.27 10.87 -11.44
N TRP A 27 -3.77 10.37 -12.57
CA TRP A 27 -2.38 9.96 -12.72
C TRP A 27 -1.39 11.09 -12.45
N ARG A 28 -1.64 12.28 -12.98
CA ARG A 28 -0.82 13.47 -12.72
C ARG A 28 -0.82 13.86 -11.25
N ALA A 29 -1.96 13.74 -10.56
CA ALA A 29 -2.06 14.04 -9.12
C ALA A 29 -1.25 13.06 -8.25
N LEU A 30 -1.07 11.82 -8.71
CA LEU A 30 -0.26 10.79 -8.02
C LEU A 30 1.23 10.90 -8.33
N SER A 31 1.57 11.16 -9.59
CA SER A 31 2.95 11.07 -10.10
C SER A 31 3.74 12.38 -10.02
N ILE A 32 3.09 13.54 -10.04
CA ILE A 32 3.76 14.84 -9.98
C ILE A 32 3.88 15.27 -8.51
N PRO A 33 5.09 15.37 -7.93
CA PRO A 33 5.27 15.68 -6.51
C PRO A 33 4.56 16.97 -6.08
N ALA A 34 4.73 18.05 -6.87
CA ALA A 34 4.10 19.33 -6.58
C ALA A 34 2.55 19.30 -6.56
N LEU A 35 1.92 18.36 -7.27
CA LEU A 35 0.46 18.17 -7.20
C LEU A 35 0.07 17.24 -6.05
N ARG A 36 0.90 16.24 -5.76
CA ARG A 36 0.69 15.29 -4.66
C ARG A 36 0.74 15.97 -3.31
N ASP A 37 1.69 16.88 -3.10
CA ASP A 37 1.88 17.61 -1.84
C ASP A 37 0.66 18.49 -1.47
N ASN A 38 -0.24 18.76 -2.42
CA ASN A 38 -1.47 19.52 -2.17
C ASN A 38 -2.56 18.71 -1.45
N TRP A 39 -2.48 17.38 -1.46
CA TRP A 39 -3.50 16.52 -0.86
C TRP A 39 -2.94 15.36 -0.03
N LEU A 40 -1.67 14.99 -0.21
CA LEU A 40 -0.98 14.01 0.60
C LEU A 40 -0.11 14.71 1.65
N PRO A 41 -0.33 14.46 2.96
CA PRO A 41 0.47 15.08 4.00
C PRO A 41 1.97 14.81 3.84
N PRO A 42 2.83 15.81 4.11
CA PRO A 42 4.26 15.61 4.09
C PRO A 42 4.66 14.66 5.23
N GLY A 43 5.42 13.62 4.91
CA GLY A 43 5.91 12.64 5.88
C GLY A 43 5.21 11.28 5.86
N ASP A 44 4.03 11.20 5.23
CA ASP A 44 3.32 9.94 4.97
C ASP A 44 4.08 9.06 3.96
N LEU A 45 4.79 9.69 3.03
CA LEU A 45 5.73 9.01 2.15
C LEU A 45 7.07 8.84 2.86
N ALA A 46 7.54 7.59 2.93
CA ALA A 46 8.90 7.30 3.38
C ALA A 46 9.94 7.79 2.37
N ASP A 47 9.58 7.75 1.08
CA ASP A 47 10.38 8.25 -0.04
C ASP A 47 9.48 8.94 -1.07
N ALA A 48 9.95 10.05 -1.64
CA ALA A 48 9.23 10.78 -2.68
C ALA A 48 9.22 10.01 -4.01
N ALA A 49 10.23 9.17 -4.25
CA ALA A 49 10.34 8.34 -5.44
C ALA A 49 9.44 7.08 -5.33
N PRO A 50 8.73 6.71 -6.41
CA PRO A 50 7.98 5.46 -6.44
C PRO A 50 8.91 4.25 -6.46
N ILE A 51 8.46 3.15 -5.87
CA ILE A 51 9.11 1.83 -5.95
C ILE A 51 9.00 1.30 -7.38
N SER A 52 7.83 1.46 -7.99
CA SER A 52 7.57 1.15 -9.41
C SER A 52 6.43 2.03 -9.92
N SER A 53 6.44 2.28 -11.22
CA SER A 53 5.43 3.10 -11.88
C SER A 53 5.18 2.59 -13.29
N THR A 54 3.92 2.28 -13.58
CA THR A 54 3.38 1.96 -14.90
C THR A 54 2.46 3.12 -15.31
N PRO A 55 2.91 3.99 -16.23
CA PRO A 55 2.20 5.21 -16.59
C PRO A 55 0.72 5.01 -16.93
N GLY A 56 -0.15 5.68 -16.18
CA GLY A 56 -1.60 5.68 -16.41
C GLY A 56 -2.34 4.47 -15.84
N GLU A 57 -1.63 3.49 -15.26
CA GLU A 57 -2.22 2.24 -14.76
C GLU A 57 -1.95 2.06 -13.27
N GLU A 58 -0.69 2.09 -12.84
CA GLU A 58 -0.33 1.74 -11.46
C GLU A 58 0.93 2.47 -10.98
N VAL A 59 0.94 2.94 -9.73
CA VAL A 59 2.14 3.43 -9.07
C VAL A 59 2.22 2.91 -7.63
N ARG A 60 3.43 2.53 -7.20
CA ARG A 60 3.70 1.96 -5.88
C ARG A 60 4.62 2.88 -5.08
N TYR A 61 4.22 3.19 -3.86
CA TYR A 61 5.00 4.03 -2.95
C TYR A 61 5.29 3.31 -1.63
N ARG A 62 6.40 3.68 -1.01
CA ARG A 62 6.66 3.34 0.39
C ARG A 62 6.05 4.42 1.26
N MET A 63 5.10 4.03 2.09
CA MET A 63 4.48 4.92 3.08
C MET A 63 4.96 4.55 4.47
N ARG A 64 4.94 5.50 5.39
CA ARG A 64 5.38 5.33 6.77
C ARG A 64 4.32 5.88 7.71
N ASP A 65 4.08 5.16 8.80
CA ASP A 65 3.20 5.61 9.87
C ASP A 65 3.76 6.86 10.58
N ASP A 66 2.89 7.67 11.17
CA ASP A 66 3.23 8.90 11.90
C ASP A 66 3.71 8.59 13.33
N ALA A 67 3.30 7.44 13.89
CA ALA A 67 3.64 7.04 15.25
C ALA A 67 4.79 6.02 15.30
N PRO A 68 5.70 6.11 16.29
CA PRO A 68 6.64 5.03 16.61
C PRO A 68 5.90 3.69 16.79
N PRO A 69 6.38 2.58 16.19
CA PRO A 69 7.72 2.37 15.65
C PRO A 69 7.92 2.79 14.18
N TYR A 70 7.08 3.67 13.62
CA TYR A 70 7.15 4.19 12.25
C TYR A 70 7.14 3.07 11.21
N LEU A 71 6.11 2.22 11.28
CA LEU A 71 5.99 1.07 10.39
C LEU A 71 5.90 1.54 8.94
N GLU A 72 6.63 0.87 8.05
CA GLU A 72 6.58 1.13 6.62
C GLU A 72 5.63 0.14 5.94
N SER A 73 4.78 0.64 5.05
CA SER A 73 3.87 -0.14 4.20
C SER A 73 4.14 0.13 2.73
N ILE A 74 3.72 -0.80 1.87
CA ILE A 74 3.71 -0.60 0.43
C ILE A 74 2.30 -0.28 0.00
N VAL A 75 2.10 0.94 -0.51
CA VAL A 75 0.80 1.39 -1.00
C VAL A 75 0.82 1.43 -2.52
N THR A 76 -0.12 0.71 -3.11
CA THR A 76 -0.27 0.60 -4.56
C THR A 76 -1.53 1.36 -4.98
N PHE A 77 -1.36 2.35 -5.86
CA PHE A 77 -2.44 3.13 -6.44
C PHE A 77 -2.69 2.63 -7.87
N GLN A 78 -3.89 2.12 -8.14
CA GLN A 78 -4.31 1.67 -9.45
C GLN A 78 -5.37 2.63 -10.01
N VAL A 79 -5.16 3.05 -11.25
CA VAL A 79 -6.01 3.99 -11.99
C VAL A 79 -6.69 3.19 -13.09
N VAL A 80 -8.02 3.02 -12.99
CA VAL A 80 -8.80 2.29 -13.98
C VAL A 80 -9.79 3.25 -14.64
N PRO A 81 -9.77 3.40 -15.98
CA PRO A 81 -10.74 4.23 -16.68
C PRO A 81 -12.15 3.64 -16.55
N LYS A 82 -13.16 4.50 -16.45
CA LYS A 82 -14.57 4.10 -16.48
C LYS A 82 -15.23 4.54 -17.78
N ASP A 83 -16.31 3.85 -18.15
CA ASP A 83 -17.11 4.15 -19.34
C ASP A 83 -17.74 5.56 -19.29
N ASP A 84 -17.94 6.12 -18.09
CA ASP A 84 -18.48 7.48 -17.91
C ASP A 84 -17.46 8.61 -18.14
N GLY A 85 -16.20 8.27 -18.44
CA GLY A 85 -15.09 9.23 -18.60
C GLY A 85 -14.41 9.64 -17.28
N GLY A 86 -14.93 9.18 -16.14
CA GLY A 86 -14.29 9.21 -14.84
C GLY A 86 -13.28 8.08 -14.64
N THR A 87 -12.80 7.97 -13.40
CA THR A 87 -11.75 7.04 -13.00
C THR A 87 -12.17 6.27 -11.76
N ARG A 88 -11.89 4.97 -11.74
CA ARG A 88 -11.84 4.19 -10.51
C ARG A 88 -10.42 4.20 -9.98
N LEU A 89 -10.23 4.78 -8.80
CA LEU A 89 -8.96 4.73 -8.07
C LEU A 89 -9.05 3.64 -7.02
N ARG A 90 -8.17 2.64 -7.12
CA ARG A 90 -8.00 1.62 -6.10
C ARG A 90 -6.71 1.84 -5.35
N ILE A 91 -6.79 1.90 -4.02
CA ILE A 91 -5.68 2.09 -3.12
C ILE A 91 -5.51 0.82 -2.31
N ILE A 92 -4.35 0.20 -2.44
CA ILE A 92 -4.07 -1.11 -1.87
C ILE A 92 -2.92 -0.94 -0.87
N HIS A 93 -3.23 -1.09 0.40
CA HIS A 93 -2.26 -1.05 1.50
C HIS A 93 -1.82 -2.47 1.85
N GLY A 94 -0.60 -2.83 1.47
CA GLY A 94 0.03 -4.10 1.84
C GLY A 94 1.18 -3.91 2.83
N LEU A 95 1.36 -4.87 3.73
CA LEU A 95 2.59 -4.93 4.53
C LEU A 95 3.78 -5.36 3.67
N PRO A 96 5.00 -4.87 3.98
CA PRO A 96 6.19 -5.35 3.31
C PRO A 96 6.40 -6.84 3.59
N ALA A 97 6.90 -7.59 2.61
CA ALA A 97 7.11 -9.04 2.69
C ALA A 97 7.91 -9.48 3.94
N THR A 98 8.81 -8.63 4.43
CA THR A 98 9.59 -8.87 5.65
C THR A 98 8.73 -8.91 6.92
N MET A 99 7.66 -8.12 7.01
CA MET A 99 6.72 -8.15 8.12
C MET A 99 5.74 -9.33 8.03
N LEU A 100 5.30 -9.66 6.80
CA LEU A 100 4.51 -10.85 6.51
C LEU A 100 5.21 -12.14 6.97
N LEU A 101 6.50 -12.30 6.66
CA LEU A 101 7.32 -13.45 7.07
C LEU A 101 7.48 -13.57 8.60
N ARG A 102 7.48 -12.44 9.34
CA ARG A 102 7.51 -12.43 10.81
C ARG A 102 6.18 -12.84 11.44
N ARG A 103 5.06 -12.62 10.73
CA ARG A 103 3.71 -13.00 11.17
C ARG A 103 3.34 -14.44 10.84
N ALA A 104 4.07 -15.09 9.93
CA ALA A 104 3.86 -16.50 9.63
C ALA A 104 3.99 -17.31 10.92
N PRO A 105 2.94 -18.06 11.34
CA PRO A 105 3.02 -18.87 12.55
C PRO A 105 4.17 -19.86 12.38
N GLN A 106 5.14 -19.80 13.30
CA GLN A 106 6.18 -20.81 13.37
C GLN A 106 5.50 -22.15 13.61
N ALA A 107 5.68 -23.12 12.71
CA ALA A 107 5.11 -24.44 12.89
C ALA A 107 5.54 -25.00 14.26
N ALA A 108 4.57 -25.23 15.14
CA ALA A 108 4.80 -25.63 16.53
C ALA A 108 5.40 -27.04 16.68
N ASN A 109 5.66 -27.74 15.57
CA ASN A 109 6.23 -29.07 15.51
C ASN A 109 7.71 -29.09 15.10
N SER A 110 8.40 -27.95 15.11
CA SER A 110 9.84 -27.94 14.85
C SER A 110 10.58 -28.68 15.97
N ASN A 111 10.99 -29.92 15.69
CA ASN A 111 11.79 -30.79 16.59
C ASN A 111 13.25 -30.30 16.67
N ALA A 112 13.46 -29.05 17.09
CA ALA A 112 14.78 -28.53 17.39
C ALA A 112 15.42 -29.40 18.48
N ARG A 113 16.44 -30.18 18.11
CA ARG A 113 17.14 -31.11 19.01
C ARG A 113 17.69 -30.33 20.19
N ARG A 114 17.08 -30.47 21.37
CA ARG A 114 17.61 -29.96 22.64
C ARG A 114 18.88 -30.76 22.96
N LEU A 115 20.05 -30.19 22.67
CA LEU A 115 21.32 -30.74 23.14
C LEU A 115 21.38 -30.55 24.66
N MET A 116 21.18 -31.64 25.42
CA MET A 116 21.50 -31.67 26.84
C MET A 116 23.02 -31.51 27.01
N ARG A 117 23.46 -30.43 27.65
CA ARG A 117 24.82 -30.37 28.22
C ARG A 117 24.82 -31.14 29.52
N VAL A 118 25.52 -32.26 29.53
CA VAL A 118 25.90 -32.99 30.74
C VAL A 118 27.12 -32.28 31.34
N ALA A 119 27.08 -32.02 32.64
CA ALA A 119 28.19 -31.49 33.44
C ALA A 119 29.10 -32.62 33.91
#